data_AF-A0A6A4QC16-F1
#
_entry.id   AF-A0A6A4QC16-F1
#
_cell.length_a   1.000
_cell.length_b   1.000
_cell.length_c   1.000
_cell.angle_alpha   90.00
_cell.angle_beta   90.00
_cell.angle_gamma   90.00
#
_symmetry.space_group_name_H-M   'P 1'
#
loop_
_entity.id
_entity.type
_entity.pdbx_description
1 polymer ?
#
loop_
_entity_poly.entity_id
_entity_poly.type
_entity_poly.pdbx_seq_one_letter_code
_entity_poly.pdbx_strand_id
1 'polypeptide(L)'
;MQRGLISCILILSFVSPCLCFTRLNFGLETKKSTYNVLDYGAKGDGKSDDANAFLKAWNDTCSAEGNKATLVIPKGKVFLLKNLDLKGPCKATNIHLQVKLIIYDQCAIKCCERFSNI
;
A
#
# COMPACT_ATOMS: atom_id res chain seq x y z
N MET A 1 34.54 2.85 49.98
CA MET A 1 34.57 2.09 48.71
C MET A 1 33.56 2.65 47.69
N GLN A 2 33.57 3.96 47.41
CA GLN A 2 32.59 4.60 46.49
C GLN A 2 33.24 5.49 45.41
N ARG A 3 34.55 5.74 45.49
CA ARG A 3 35.30 6.52 44.47
C ARG A 3 35.60 5.71 43.20
N GLY A 4 35.70 4.39 43.32
CA GLY A 4 35.88 3.48 42.18
C GLY A 4 34.62 3.35 41.31
N LEU A 5 33.42 3.48 41.90
CA LEU A 5 32.15 3.33 41.18
C LEU A 5 31.90 4.51 40.22
N ILE A 6 32.23 5.73 40.64
CA ILE A 6 32.07 6.96 39.84
C ILE A 6 33.03 6.96 38.65
N SER A 7 34.25 6.43 38.84
CA SER A 7 35.21 6.26 37.74
C SER A 7 34.73 5.25 36.69
N CYS A 8 34.07 4.17 37.10
CA CYS A 8 33.51 3.19 36.16
C CYS A 8 32.33 3.76 35.34
N ILE A 9 31.50 4.63 35.94
CA ILE A 9 30.35 5.26 35.27
C ILE A 9 30.81 6.22 34.16
N LEU A 10 31.89 6.98 34.39
CA LEU A 10 32.45 7.90 33.41
C LEU A 10 33.19 7.18 32.27
N ILE A 11 33.76 6.00 32.52
CA ILE A 11 34.43 5.22 31.46
C ILE A 11 33.39 4.55 30.54
N LEU A 12 32.23 4.14 31.07
CA LEU A 12 31.14 3.55 30.29
C LEU A 12 30.44 4.54 29.33
N SER A 13 30.52 5.86 29.60
CA SER A 13 30.01 6.89 28.68
C SER A 13 30.97 7.22 27.54
N PHE A 14 32.28 7.01 27.71
CA PHE A 14 33.30 7.29 26.68
C PHE A 14 33.61 6.10 25.75
N VAL A 15 33.30 4.86 26.15
CA VAL A 15 33.34 3.69 25.24
C VAL A 15 32.03 3.55 24.44
N SER A 16 31.03 4.39 24.74
CA SER A 16 29.72 4.36 24.11
C SER A 16 29.34 5.59 23.26
N PRO A 17 30.20 6.07 22.35
CA PRO A 17 29.72 6.63 21.09
C PRO A 17 29.14 5.56 20.16
N CYS A 18 29.38 4.26 20.45
CA CYS A 18 28.95 3.14 19.61
C CYS A 18 27.64 2.43 20.03
N LEU A 19 27.07 2.66 21.22
CA LEU A 19 25.68 2.20 21.48
C LEU A 19 24.61 3.19 20.96
N CYS A 20 25.02 4.32 20.38
CA CYS A 20 24.17 5.06 19.45
C CYS A 20 24.21 4.48 18.01
N PHE A 21 25.08 3.50 17.73
CA PHE A 21 25.18 2.84 16.42
C PHE A 21 24.35 1.55 16.28
N THR A 22 23.82 0.99 17.36
CA THR A 22 22.68 0.08 17.21
C THR A 22 21.48 0.95 16.85
N ARG A 23 21.25 1.01 15.53
CA ARG A 23 20.06 1.60 14.93
C ARG A 23 18.87 1.31 15.84
N LEU A 24 18.31 2.35 16.45
CA LEU A 24 16.88 2.39 16.59
C LEU A 24 16.35 2.47 15.15
N ASN A 25 16.36 1.33 14.45
CA ASN A 25 15.25 0.97 13.60
C ASN A 25 14.09 0.83 14.56
N PHE A 26 13.61 1.96 15.09
CA PHE A 26 12.24 2.09 15.47
C PHE A 26 11.55 1.90 14.13
N GLY A 27 11.22 0.64 13.83
CA GLY A 27 10.27 0.32 12.81
C GLY A 27 8.99 0.96 13.30
N LEU A 28 8.84 2.26 13.00
CA LEU A 28 7.54 2.86 12.94
C LEU A 28 6.85 2.01 11.88
N GLU A 29 6.04 1.03 12.30
CA GLU A 29 5.10 0.37 11.43
C GLU A 29 4.14 1.46 10.96
N THR A 30 4.54 2.17 9.90
CA THR A 30 3.62 2.96 9.14
C THR A 30 2.66 1.95 8.53
N LYS A 31 1.46 1.84 9.10
CA LYS A 31 0.42 0.98 8.55
C LYS A 31 0.30 1.28 7.05
N LYS A 32 0.54 0.27 6.22
CA LYS A 32 0.54 0.39 4.76
C LYS A 32 -0.86 0.86 4.35
N SER A 33 -1.01 2.10 3.91
CA SER A 33 -2.30 2.66 3.49
C SER A 33 -2.57 2.46 2.00
N THR A 34 -1.72 1.71 1.30
CA THR A 34 -1.73 1.61 -0.16
C THR A 34 -1.35 0.21 -0.61
N TYR A 35 -2.20 -0.42 -1.42
CA TYR A 35 -2.14 -1.82 -1.79
C TYR A 35 -2.15 -1.91 -3.32
N ASN A 36 -0.99 -2.05 -3.93
CA ASN A 36 -0.88 -2.13 -5.39
C ASN A 36 -1.11 -3.57 -5.84
N VAL A 37 -2.05 -3.80 -6.75
CA VAL A 37 -2.39 -5.14 -7.25
C VAL A 37 -1.20 -5.91 -7.84
N LEU A 38 -0.16 -5.21 -8.33
CA LEU A 38 1.07 -5.85 -8.81
C LEU A 38 1.88 -6.49 -7.68
N ASP A 39 1.85 -5.93 -6.46
CA ASP A 39 2.51 -6.51 -5.28
C ASP A 39 1.88 -7.86 -4.90
N TYR A 40 0.65 -8.11 -5.37
CA TYR A 40 -0.13 -9.33 -5.12
C TYR A 40 -0.08 -10.33 -6.28
N GLY A 41 0.77 -10.07 -7.27
CA GLY A 41 1.01 -10.98 -8.39
C GLY A 41 0.13 -10.74 -9.62
N ALA A 42 -0.56 -9.60 -9.72
CA ALA A 42 -1.25 -9.24 -10.96
C ALA A 42 -0.21 -8.98 -12.06
N LYS A 43 -0.41 -9.55 -13.24
CA LYS A 43 0.50 -9.41 -14.39
C LYS A 43 0.14 -8.20 -15.24
N GLY A 44 -1.16 -7.98 -15.46
CA GLY A 44 -1.65 -6.89 -16.29
C GLY A 44 -1.24 -7.00 -17.76
N ASP A 45 -1.22 -8.23 -18.29
CA ASP A 45 -0.83 -8.58 -19.67
C ASP A 45 -2.04 -8.73 -20.63
N GLY A 46 -3.26 -8.58 -20.13
CA GLY A 46 -4.52 -8.73 -20.86
C GLY A 46 -4.90 -10.17 -21.19
N LYS A 47 -4.15 -11.16 -20.70
CA LYS A 47 -4.32 -12.58 -21.03
C LYS A 47 -4.49 -13.44 -19.77
N SER A 48 -3.64 -13.20 -18.78
CA SER A 48 -3.66 -13.88 -17.50
C SER A 48 -4.83 -13.39 -16.67
N ASP A 49 -5.52 -14.30 -16.00
CA ASP A 49 -6.57 -13.94 -15.05
C ASP A 49 -5.94 -13.39 -13.77
N ASP A 50 -6.12 -12.09 -13.55
CA ASP A 50 -5.55 -11.34 -12.43
C ASP A 50 -6.50 -11.27 -11.23
N ALA A 51 -7.69 -11.90 -11.30
CA ALA A 51 -8.72 -11.81 -10.27
C ALA A 51 -8.22 -12.21 -8.87
N ASN A 52 -7.42 -13.27 -8.77
CA ASN A 52 -6.88 -13.71 -7.47
C ASN A 52 -5.93 -12.69 -6.84
N ALA A 53 -5.11 -12.00 -7.66
CA ALA A 53 -4.24 -10.94 -7.16
C ALA A 53 -5.05 -9.74 -6.66
N PHE A 54 -6.13 -9.38 -7.38
CA PHE A 54 -7.05 -8.34 -6.95
C PHE A 54 -7.77 -8.70 -5.64
N LEU A 55 -8.23 -9.94 -5.48
CA LEU A 55 -8.89 -10.39 -4.25
C LEU A 55 -7.95 -10.34 -3.05
N LYS A 56 -6.69 -10.76 -3.21
CA LYS A 56 -5.69 -10.66 -2.13
C LYS A 56 -5.40 -9.20 -1.77
N ALA A 57 -5.18 -8.36 -2.78
CA ALA A 57 -4.95 -6.93 -2.56
C ALA A 57 -6.15 -6.25 -1.89
N TRP A 58 -7.37 -6.63 -2.28
CA TRP A 58 -8.61 -6.16 -1.67
C TRP A 58 -8.74 -6.61 -0.22
N ASN A 59 -8.48 -7.88 0.10
CA ASN A 59 -8.58 -8.40 1.46
C ASN A 59 -7.67 -7.64 2.43
N ASP A 60 -6.45 -7.33 2.00
CA ASP A 60 -5.50 -6.54 2.79
C ASP A 60 -5.92 -5.07 2.89
N THR A 61 -6.45 -4.49 1.80
CA THR A 61 -7.01 -3.12 1.80
C THR A 61 -8.20 -3.02 2.75
N CYS A 62 -9.09 -3.99 2.73
CA CYS A 62 -10.31 -4.09 3.51
C CYS A 62 -10.00 -4.34 5.00
N SER A 63 -8.92 -5.08 5.30
CA SER A 63 -8.43 -5.36 6.65
C SER A 63 -7.53 -4.26 7.23
N ALA A 64 -7.19 -3.24 6.44
CA ALA A 64 -6.32 -2.16 6.86
C ALA A 64 -6.90 -1.42 8.08
N GLU A 65 -6.06 -1.20 9.08
CA GLU A 65 -6.43 -0.44 10.27
C GLU A 65 -6.01 1.03 10.11
N GLY A 66 -6.93 1.95 10.38
CA GLY A 66 -6.71 3.39 10.27
C GLY A 66 -7.71 4.09 9.34
N ASN A 67 -7.52 5.39 9.16
CA ASN A 67 -8.55 6.24 8.55
C ASN A 67 -8.64 6.12 7.03
N LYS A 68 -7.62 5.56 6.34
CA LYS A 68 -7.57 5.51 4.87
C LYS A 68 -6.77 4.32 4.35
N ALA A 69 -7.40 3.52 3.50
CA ALA A 69 -6.79 2.43 2.75
C ALA A 69 -7.02 2.65 1.25
N THR A 70 -6.01 2.42 0.41
CA THR A 70 -6.09 2.68 -1.04
C THR A 70 -5.67 1.44 -1.82
N LEU A 71 -6.58 0.85 -2.58
CA LEU A 71 -6.24 -0.16 -3.58
C LEU A 71 -5.76 0.55 -4.86
N VAL A 72 -4.56 0.24 -5.34
CA VAL A 72 -3.95 0.88 -6.51
C VAL A 72 -3.94 -0.07 -7.70
N ILE A 73 -4.52 0.39 -8.80
CA ILE A 73 -4.48 -0.27 -10.11
C ILE A 73 -3.59 0.60 -11.02
N PRO A 74 -2.39 0.13 -11.37
CA PRO A 74 -1.43 0.95 -12.10
C PRO A 74 -1.76 1.10 -13.59
N LYS A 75 -1.26 2.18 -14.18
CA LYS A 75 -1.39 2.50 -15.60
C LYS A 75 -0.51 1.64 -16.48
N GLY A 76 -0.84 1.57 -17.78
CA GLY A 76 -0.02 0.87 -18.78
C GLY A 76 -0.11 -0.65 -18.69
N LYS A 77 -1.18 -1.16 -18.07
CA LYS A 77 -1.45 -2.58 -17.85
C LYS A 77 -2.89 -2.89 -18.23
N VAL A 78 -3.13 -4.11 -18.70
CA VAL A 78 -4.47 -4.61 -19.03
C VAL A 78 -4.76 -5.78 -18.12
N PHE A 79 -5.74 -5.67 -17.23
CA PHE A 79 -6.07 -6.73 -16.27
C PHE A 79 -7.30 -7.48 -16.75
N LEU A 80 -7.19 -8.79 -16.92
CA LEU A 80 -8.34 -9.66 -17.18
C LEU A 80 -8.88 -10.17 -15.84
N LEU A 81 -10.16 -9.94 -15.57
CA LEU A 81 -10.79 -10.24 -14.29
C LEU A 81 -12.05 -11.06 -14.54
N LYS A 82 -11.97 -12.39 -14.44
CA LYS A 82 -13.11 -13.26 -14.78
C LYS A 82 -14.18 -13.30 -13.70
N ASN A 83 -13.76 -13.55 -12.46
CA ASN A 83 -14.64 -13.66 -11.29
C ASN A 83 -14.11 -12.78 -10.16
N LEU A 84 -14.32 -11.47 -10.28
CA LEU A 84 -13.93 -10.52 -9.25
C LEU A 84 -15.13 -10.07 -8.43
N ASP A 85 -15.12 -10.40 -7.14
CA ASP A 85 -16.16 -10.00 -6.19
C ASP A 85 -15.51 -9.43 -4.93
N LEU A 86 -15.51 -8.10 -4.82
CA LEU A 86 -14.87 -7.36 -3.76
C LEU A 86 -15.82 -7.24 -2.57
N LYS A 87 -15.90 -8.29 -1.75
CA LYS A 87 -16.80 -8.36 -0.59
C LYS A 87 -16.10 -8.04 0.72
N GLY A 88 -16.91 -7.55 1.67
CA GLY A 88 -16.52 -7.37 3.07
C GLY A 88 -16.78 -8.61 3.92
N PRO A 89 -16.69 -8.51 5.26
CA PRO A 89 -16.68 -7.27 6.04
C PRO A 89 -15.32 -6.55 6.07
N CYS A 90 -15.33 -5.21 5.99
CA CYS A 90 -14.12 -4.39 6.04
C CYS A 90 -13.93 -3.70 7.39
N LYS A 91 -12.69 -3.66 7.85
CA LYS A 91 -12.24 -2.91 9.03
C LYS A 91 -11.88 -1.47 8.69
N ALA A 92 -11.39 -1.23 7.47
CA ALA A 92 -11.01 0.09 7.01
C ALA A 92 -12.23 1.02 6.94
N THR A 93 -12.13 2.20 7.54
CA THR A 93 -13.24 3.17 7.59
C THR A 93 -13.41 3.92 6.26
N ASN A 94 -12.31 4.18 5.54
CA ASN A 94 -12.36 4.77 4.19
C ASN A 94 -11.47 3.97 3.24
N ILE A 95 -12.08 3.40 2.21
CA ILE A 95 -11.39 2.66 1.15
C ILE A 95 -11.44 3.49 -0.14
N HIS A 96 -10.28 3.72 -0.74
CA HIS A 96 -10.13 4.42 -2.01
C HIS A 96 -9.68 3.42 -3.09
N LEU A 97 -10.37 3.40 -4.22
CA LEU A 97 -9.93 2.68 -5.42
C LEU A 97 -9.23 3.69 -6.34
N GLN A 98 -7.92 3.56 -6.51
CA GLN A 98 -7.15 4.44 -7.36
C GLN A 98 -6.81 3.74 -8.69
N VAL A 99 -7.56 4.07 -9.72
CA VAL A 99 -7.30 3.62 -11.10
C VAL A 99 -6.43 4.65 -11.81
N LYS A 100 -5.20 4.28 -12.17
CA LYS A 100 -4.34 5.12 -12.99
C LYS A 100 -4.58 4.76 -14.46
N LEU A 101 -5.34 5.60 -15.19
CA LEU A 101 -5.57 5.45 -16.63
C LEU A 101 -4.58 6.33 -17.42
N ILE A 102 -4.22 5.91 -18.63
CA ILE A 102 -3.60 6.79 -19.64
C ILE A 102 -4.72 7.16 -20.61
N ILE A 103 -5.07 8.44 -20.67
CA ILE A 103 -6.00 8.95 -21.68
C ILE A 103 -5.22 8.97 -22.99
N TYR A 104 -5.41 7.95 -23.84
CA TYR A 104 -4.95 7.97 -25.22
C TYR A 104 -6.12 8.52 -26.05
N ASP A 105 -6.08 9.82 -26.30
CA ASP A 105 -6.96 10.58 -27.20
C ASP A 105 -8.43 10.80 -26.78
N GLN A 106 -8.93 12.03 -26.96
CA GLN A 106 -10.21 12.53 -26.42
C GLN A 106 -11.46 12.14 -27.23
N CYS A 107 -11.35 11.24 -28.23
CA CYS A 107 -12.51 10.91 -29.06
C CYS A 107 -13.56 9.99 -28.37
N ALA A 108 -13.22 9.30 -27.28
CA ALA A 108 -14.18 8.44 -26.56
C ALA A 108 -15.20 9.22 -25.70
N ILE A 109 -14.89 10.46 -25.32
CA ILE A 109 -15.80 11.31 -24.53
C ILE A 109 -17.00 11.76 -25.38
N LYS A 110 -16.85 11.87 -26.71
CA LYS A 110 -17.94 12.25 -27.61
C LYS A 110 -19.10 11.25 -27.68
N CYS A 111 -18.93 10.00 -27.21
CA CYS A 111 -20.05 9.06 -27.10
C CYS A 111 -20.94 9.30 -25.87
N CYS A 112 -20.52 10.14 -24.91
CA CYS A 112 -21.32 10.40 -23.70
C CYS A 112 -22.36 11.51 -23.87
N GLU A 113 -22.23 12.41 -24.86
CA GLU A 113 -23.15 13.54 -25.02
C GLU A 113 -24.43 13.23 -25.82
N ARG A 114 -24.68 11.98 -26.22
CA ARG A 114 -25.89 11.62 -27.01
C ARG A 114 -27.02 10.94 -26.23
N PHE A 115 -26.95 10.91 -24.90
CA PHE A 115 -28.01 10.34 -24.05
C PHE A 115 -28.67 11.36 -23.10
N SER A 116 -28.85 12.60 -23.56
CA SER A 116 -29.60 13.61 -22.79
C SER A 116 -30.83 14.16 -23.53
N ASN A 117 -31.35 13.50 -24.57
CA ASN A 117 -32.66 13.80 -25.13
C ASN A 117 -33.25 12.58 -25.88
N ILE A 118 -33.92 11.72 -25.12
CA ILE A 118 -35.19 11.01 -25.45
C ILE A 118 -35.75 10.48 -24.13
#